data_AF-A0A258FP71-F1
#
_entry.id   AF-A0A258FP71-F1
#
_cell.length_a   1.000
_cell.length_b   1.000
_cell.length_c   1.000
_cell.angle_alpha   90.00
_cell.angle_beta   90.00
_cell.angle_gamma   90.00
#
_symmetry.space_group_name_H-M   'P 1'
#
loop_
_entity.id
_entity.type
_entity.pdbx_description
1 polymer ?
#
loop_
_entity_poly.entity_id
_entity_poly.type
_entity_poly.pdbx_seq_one_letter_code
_entity_poly.pdbx_strand_id
1 'polypeptide(L)'
;MMLRRVDPSRNMSRFWSARLQPSLFEEVLLVRAWGRIGSRGQERSYWFATRQAALAAFEKITAAKRRRGYAADAERTAVAPAGRDWTLKFPPGSHGVERPRRLGAGEAVAG
;
A
#
# COMPACT_ATOMS: atom_id res chain seq x y z
N MET A 1 -2.60 3.32 -6.64
CA MET A 1 -3.33 4.56 -6.29
C MET A 1 -2.42 5.50 -5.52
N MET A 2 -2.35 6.77 -5.91
CA MET A 2 -1.65 7.83 -5.19
C MET A 2 -2.68 8.83 -4.66
N LEU A 3 -2.58 9.20 -3.40
CA LEU A 3 -3.41 10.22 -2.77
C LEU A 3 -2.53 11.27 -2.09
N ARG A 4 -3.00 12.52 -2.05
CA ARG A 4 -2.31 13.65 -1.41
C ARG A 4 -3.21 14.32 -0.40
N ARG A 5 -2.60 14.89 0.63
CA ARG A 5 -3.25 15.78 1.58
C ARG A 5 -2.36 16.98 1.78
N VAL A 6 -2.84 18.14 1.31
CA VAL A 6 -2.13 19.41 1.39
C VAL A 6 -3.02 20.39 2.15
N ASP A 7 -2.48 20.98 3.21
CA ASP A 7 -3.10 22.03 4.00
C ASP A 7 -1.97 22.99 4.45
N PRO A 8 -1.81 24.13 3.75
CA PRO A 8 -0.76 25.11 4.06
C PRO A 8 -0.90 25.72 5.45
N SER A 9 -2.12 25.92 5.93
CA SER A 9 -2.40 26.52 7.25
C SER A 9 -1.85 25.67 8.40
N ARG A 10 -1.62 24.38 8.15
CA ARG A 10 -1.08 23.41 9.14
C ARG A 10 0.31 22.89 8.78
N ASN A 11 1.02 23.53 7.84
CA ASN A 11 2.30 23.04 7.29
C ASN A 11 2.25 21.54 6.91
N MET A 12 1.11 21.14 6.31
CA MET A 12 0.83 19.74 6.00
C MET A 12 0.92 19.53 4.50
N SER A 13 1.93 18.77 4.08
CA SER A 13 2.12 18.37 2.69
C SER A 13 2.54 16.90 2.68
N ARG A 14 1.55 16.00 2.53
CA ARG A 14 1.75 14.55 2.69
C ARG A 14 1.22 13.78 1.49
N PHE A 15 1.90 12.68 1.18
CA PHE A 15 1.42 11.68 0.24
C PHE A 15 1.09 10.37 0.96
N TRP A 16 0.22 9.60 0.34
CA TRP A 16 -0.02 8.20 0.66
C TRP A 16 -0.25 7.45 -0.66
N SER A 17 0.37 6.30 -0.83
CA SER A 17 0.14 5.43 -1.97
C SER A 17 -0.08 4.00 -1.53
N ALA A 18 -0.81 3.28 -2.37
CA ALA A 18 -0.91 1.83 -2.27
C ALA A 18 -0.97 1.20 -3.66
N ARG A 19 -0.50 -0.03 -3.78
CA ARG A 19 -0.66 -0.88 -4.97
C ARG A 19 -0.72 -2.36 -4.57
N LEU A 20 -1.33 -3.15 -5.44
CA LEU A 20 -1.26 -4.61 -5.37
C LEU A 20 -0.18 -5.09 -6.34
N GLN A 21 0.65 -6.03 -5.91
CA GLN A 21 1.61 -6.73 -6.75
C GLN A 21 1.27 -8.23 -6.70
N PRO A 22 1.02 -8.87 -7.85
CA PRO A 22 0.87 -10.32 -7.91
C PRO A 22 2.20 -11.01 -7.56
N SER A 23 2.13 -12.14 -6.87
CA SER A 23 3.27 -13.03 -6.65
C SER A 23 3.23 -14.21 -7.65
N LEU A 24 4.34 -14.96 -7.74
CA LEU A 24 4.44 -16.16 -8.55
C LEU A 24 3.62 -17.35 -8.01
N PHE A 25 3.07 -17.25 -6.79
CA PHE A 25 2.42 -18.35 -6.08
C PHE A 25 0.96 -18.03 -5.70
N GLU A 26 0.23 -17.31 -6.56
CA GLU A 26 -1.16 -16.85 -6.36
C GLU A 26 -1.42 -15.91 -5.17
N GLU A 27 -0.42 -15.73 -4.31
CA GLU A 27 -0.43 -14.71 -3.27
C GLU A 27 -0.36 -13.30 -3.87
N VAL A 28 -0.80 -12.31 -3.11
CA VAL A 28 -0.78 -10.92 -3.51
C VAL A 28 -0.17 -10.05 -2.41
N LEU A 29 0.76 -9.18 -2.82
CA LEU A 29 1.40 -8.22 -1.94
C LEU A 29 0.73 -6.86 -2.05
N LEU A 30 0.20 -6.34 -0.94
CA LEU A 30 -0.22 -4.96 -0.82
C LEU A 30 0.95 -4.12 -0.34
N VAL A 31 1.51 -3.30 -1.23
CA VAL A 31 2.57 -2.35 -0.89
C VAL A 31 1.97 -0.98 -0.61
N ARG A 32 2.32 -0.38 0.51
CA ARG A 32 1.85 0.95 0.94
C ARG A 32 3.05 1.85 1.16
N ALA A 33 3.01 3.08 0.65
CA ALA A 33 4.02 4.09 0.96
C ALA A 33 3.37 5.37 1.50
N TRP A 34 4.10 6.10 2.34
CA TRP A 34 3.62 7.35 2.93
C TRP A 34 4.78 8.26 3.29
N GLY A 35 4.53 9.57 3.34
CA GLY A 35 5.57 10.52 3.72
C GLY A 35 5.14 11.96 3.50
N ARG A 36 6.08 12.88 3.74
CA ARG A 36 5.94 14.27 3.28
C ARG A 36 6.22 14.33 1.78
N ILE A 37 5.49 15.17 1.06
CA ILE A 37 5.76 15.41 -0.36
C ILE A 37 7.18 16.01 -0.49
N GLY A 38 7.96 15.51 -1.45
CA GLY A 38 9.38 15.87 -1.62
C GLY A 38 10.37 15.05 -0.80
N SER A 39 9.90 14.09 0.01
CA SER A 39 10.75 13.17 0.77
C SER A 39 10.68 11.74 0.23
N ARG A 40 11.66 10.89 0.60
CA ARG A 40 11.63 9.44 0.33
C ARG A 40 10.43 8.73 0.96
N GLY A 41 9.95 9.22 2.11
CA GLY A 41 8.88 8.58 2.85
C GLY A 41 9.28 7.23 3.47
N GLN A 42 8.27 6.42 3.77
CA GLN A 42 8.37 5.05 4.28
C GLN A 42 7.48 4.15 3.44
N GLU A 43 7.81 2.86 3.43
CA GLU A 43 7.05 1.82 2.76
C GLU A 43 6.79 0.64 3.72
N ARG A 44 5.66 -0.03 3.55
CA ARG A 44 5.35 -1.31 4.21
C ARG A 44 4.47 -2.18 3.34
N SER A 45 4.78 -3.47 3.39
CA SER A 45 4.13 -4.49 2.58
C SER A 45 3.34 -5.47 3.43
N TYR A 46 2.26 -6.01 2.86
CA TYR A 46 1.34 -6.94 3.52
C TYR A 46 0.97 -8.07 2.57
N TRP A 47 1.20 -9.31 2.99
CA TRP A 47 0.89 -10.50 2.21
C TRP A 47 -0.57 -10.93 2.38
N PHE A 48 -1.15 -11.40 1.28
CA PHE A 48 -2.49 -11.96 1.25
C PHE A 48 -2.47 -13.25 0.44
N ALA A 49 -3.11 -14.30 0.96
CA ALA A 49 -3.21 -15.59 0.27
C ALA A 49 -4.06 -15.53 -1.00
N THR A 50 -4.99 -14.57 -1.09
CA THR A 50 -5.87 -14.43 -2.26
C THR A 50 -5.92 -12.99 -2.75
N ARG A 51 -6.12 -12.84 -4.07
CA ARG A 51 -6.34 -11.54 -4.71
C ARG A 51 -7.55 -10.81 -4.14
N GLN A 52 -8.64 -11.52 -3.85
CA GLN A 52 -9.85 -10.93 -3.28
C GLN A 52 -9.60 -10.32 -1.90
N ALA A 53 -8.86 -11.02 -1.02
CA ALA A 53 -8.51 -10.50 0.29
C ALA A 53 -7.62 -9.24 0.19
N ALA A 54 -6.67 -9.24 -0.75
CA ALA A 54 -5.80 -8.10 -1.00
C ALA A 54 -6.57 -6.87 -1.53
N LEU A 55 -7.51 -7.08 -2.47
CA LEU A 55 -8.40 -6.05 -3.01
C LEU A 55 -9.28 -5.44 -1.90
N ALA A 56 -9.94 -6.28 -1.11
CA ALA A 56 -10.77 -5.82 0.01
C ALA A 56 -9.96 -4.97 1.01
N ALA A 57 -8.74 -5.40 1.35
CA ALA A 57 -7.85 -4.64 2.22
C ALA A 57 -7.38 -3.32 1.61
N PHE A 58 -7.09 -3.31 0.31
CA PHE A 58 -6.70 -2.12 -0.46
C PHE A 58 -7.83 -1.09 -0.51
N GLU A 59 -9.06 -1.52 -0.81
CA GLU A 59 -10.24 -0.66 -0.88
C GLU A 59 -10.57 -0.07 0.49
N LYS A 60 -10.59 -0.91 1.54
CA LYS A 60 -10.85 -0.50 2.92
C LYS A 60 -9.90 0.61 3.37
N ILE A 61 -8.59 0.44 3.16
CA ILE A 61 -7.62 1.47 3.58
C ILE A 61 -7.68 2.71 2.70
N THR A 62 -7.93 2.56 1.39
CA THR A 62 -8.07 3.70 0.47
C THR A 62 -9.26 4.56 0.85
N ALA A 63 -10.42 3.95 1.13
CA ALA A 63 -11.62 4.64 1.59
C ALA A 63 -11.38 5.35 2.94
N ALA A 64 -10.68 4.70 3.88
CA ALA A 64 -10.32 5.33 5.14
C ALA A 64 -9.41 6.56 4.96
N LYS A 65 -8.46 6.52 4.00
CA LYS A 65 -7.61 7.68 3.70
C LYS A 65 -8.39 8.81 3.04
N ARG A 66 -9.29 8.49 2.11
CA ARG A 66 -10.20 9.47 1.50
C ARG A 66 -11.03 10.22 2.55
N ARG A 67 -11.63 9.49 3.50
CA ARG A 67 -12.37 10.08 4.63
C ARG A 67 -11.51 10.99 5.52
N ARG A 68 -10.19 10.77 5.56
CA ARG A 68 -9.24 11.62 6.28
C ARG A 68 -8.82 12.88 5.49
N GLY A 69 -9.42 13.14 4.34
CA GLY A 69 -9.12 14.29 3.48
C GLY A 69 -7.93 14.08 2.55
N TYR A 70 -7.55 12.81 2.28
CA TYR A 70 -6.62 12.53 1.18
C TYR A 70 -7.40 12.48 -0.14
N ALA A 71 -7.01 13.31 -1.11
CA ALA A 71 -7.62 13.37 -2.44
C ALA A 71 -6.76 12.64 -3.47
N ALA A 72 -7.39 12.15 -4.53
CA ALA A 72 -6.68 11.56 -5.67
C ALA A 72 -5.92 12.64 -6.43
N ASP A 73 -4.69 12.35 -6.83
CA ASP A 73 -3.92 13.20 -7.74
C ASP A 73 -4.39 12.86 -9.17
N ALA A 74 -5.41 13.57 -9.66
CA ALA A 74 -6.07 13.26 -10.93
C ALA A 74 -5.07 13.33 -12.11
N GLU A 75 -4.12 14.26 -12.08
CA GLU A 75 -3.12 14.46 -13.14
C GLU A 75 -2.04 13.37 -13.20
N ARG A 76 -1.81 12.62 -12.10
CA ARG A 76 -0.73 11.61 -12.02
C ARG A 76 -1.22 10.17 -12.05
N THR A 77 -2.53 9.96 -11.96
CA THR A 77 -3.14 8.62 -11.94
C THR A 77 -3.23 8.00 -13.33
N ALA A 78 -3.20 8.81 -14.41
CA ALA A 78 -3.30 8.35 -15.79
C ALA A 78 -1.96 7.85 -16.39
N VAL A 79 -0.82 8.15 -15.76
CA VAL A 79 0.50 7.70 -16.23
C VAL A 79 1.21 7.03 -15.06
N ALA A 80 1.26 5.70 -15.05
CA ALA A 80 2.31 5.01 -14.31
C ALA A 80 3.64 5.61 -14.78
N PRO A 81 4.47 6.23 -13.92
CA PRO A 81 5.71 6.81 -14.38
C PRO A 81 6.63 5.68 -14.87
N ALA A 82 6.71 5.54 -16.18
CA ALA A 82 7.85 4.92 -16.84
C ALA A 82 9.09 5.69 -16.37
N GLY A 83 10.00 5.02 -15.67
CA GLY A 83 11.33 5.58 -15.43
C GLY A 83 11.69 6.00 -14.01
N ARG A 84 11.05 5.45 -12.96
CA ARG A 84 11.76 5.24 -11.66
C ARG A 84 11.39 3.88 -11.11
N ASP A 85 12.09 2.88 -11.63
CA ASP A 85 12.04 1.53 -11.10
C ASP A 85 12.70 1.50 -9.71
N TRP A 86 11.87 1.44 -8.68
CA TRP A 86 12.24 1.23 -7.28
C TRP A 86 12.36 -0.28 -6.97
N THR A 87 11.92 -1.15 -7.89
CA THR A 87 12.00 -2.62 -7.80
C THR A 87 13.44 -3.10 -7.92
N LEU A 88 14.31 -2.34 -8.59
CA LEU A 88 15.74 -2.61 -8.72
C LEU A 88 16.59 -2.22 -7.48
N LYS A 89 16.03 -1.57 -6.46
CA LYS A 89 16.78 -1.27 -5.22
C LYS A 89 16.79 -2.41 -4.20
N PHE A 90 16.05 -3.49 -4.46
CA PHE A 90 15.99 -4.65 -3.58
C PHE A 90 16.09 -5.93 -4.42
N PRO A 91 17.24 -6.60 -4.49
CA PRO A 91 17.32 -7.89 -5.15
C PRO A 91 16.36 -8.88 -4.46
N PRO A 92 15.75 -9.82 -5.21
CA PRO A 92 14.96 -10.89 -4.60
C PRO A 92 15.88 -11.73 -3.71
N GLY A 93 15.78 -11.56 -2.40
CA GLY A 93 16.55 -12.35 -1.43
C GLY A 93 17.08 -11.64 -0.19
N SER A 94 16.95 -10.31 -0.05
CA SER A 94 17.65 -9.57 1.03
C SER A 94 16.75 -8.91 2.10
N HIS A 95 15.59 -9.49 2.40
CA HIS A 95 14.95 -9.24 3.68
C HIS A 95 14.80 -10.56 4.40
N GLY A 96 15.35 -10.62 5.62
CA GLY A 96 14.81 -11.49 6.64
C GLY A 96 13.31 -11.21 6.71
N VAL A 97 12.55 -12.06 6.02
CA VAL A 97 11.09 -12.03 6.05
C VAL A 97 10.74 -12.57 7.41
N GLU A 98 10.68 -11.69 8.41
CA GLU A 98 10.02 -12.05 9.64
C GLU A 98 8.56 -12.34 9.26
N ARG A 99 8.24 -13.63 9.20
CA ARG A 99 6.89 -14.12 8.92
C ARG A 99 5.97 -13.50 9.96
N PRO A 100 5.02 -12.61 9.61
CA PRO A 100 4.00 -12.25 10.58
C PRO A 100 3.21 -13.52 10.88
N ARG A 101 3.04 -13.84 12.17
CA ARG A 101 2.24 -14.98 12.64
C ARG A 101 0.95 -15.03 11.82
N ARG A 102 0.69 -16.21 11.27
CA ARG A 102 -0.57 -16.59 10.62
C ARG A 102 -1.71 -16.06 11.50
N LEU A 103 -2.43 -15.03 11.07
CA LEU A 103 -3.75 -14.76 11.64
C LEU A 103 -4.63 -15.89 11.10
N GLY A 104 -4.77 -16.93 11.91
CA GLY A 104 -5.63 -18.06 11.61
C GLY A 104 -7.04 -17.56 11.34
N ALA A 105 -7.52 -17.81 10.14
CA ALA A 105 -8.93 -17.98 9.91
C ALA A 105 -9.32 -19.33 10.55
N GLY A 106 -10.27 -19.29 11.49
CA GLY A 106 -10.92 -20.48 12.03
C GLY A 106 -11.03 -20.49 13.55
N GLU A 107 -12.17 -20.05 14.07
CA GLU A 107 -13.06 -20.96 14.80
C GLU A 107 -14.46 -20.33 14.88
N ALA A 108 -15.39 -20.91 14.11
CA ALA A 108 -16.77 -20.99 14.53
C ALA A 108 -16.87 -22.28 15.35
N VAL A 109 -17.33 -22.19 16.59
CA VAL A 109 -17.94 -23.30 17.31
C VAL A 109 -19.03 -22.75 18.22
N ALA A 110 -20.12 -23.49 18.21
CA ALA A 110 -21.36 -23.28 18.91
C ALA A 110 -21.19 -23.26 20.44
N GLY A 111 -22.12 -22.58 21.10
CA GLY A 111 -22.37 -22.57 22.53
C GLY A 111 -23.50 -21.61 22.84
#